data_AF-A0A7S2IL06-F1
#
_entry.id   AF-A0A7S2IL06-F1
#
_cell.length_a   1.000
_cell.length_b   1.000
_cell.length_c   1.000
_cell.angle_alpha   90.00
_cell.angle_beta   90.00
_cell.angle_gamma   90.00
#
_symmetry.space_group_name_H-M   'P 1'
#
loop_
_entity.id
_entity.type
_entity.pdbx_description
1 polymer ?
#
loop_
_entity_poly.entity_id
_entity_poly.type
_entity_poly.pdbx_seq_one_letter_code
_entity_poly.pdbx_strand_id
1 'polypeptide(L)'
;ASVHGANRLGANSLLDLVVFGRQAADTTAELVKPNSAPVQLPANAGEATLARLDKIRNCKGPIPTAALRRELQVSMQKYAPVYRNSEDLAKGKVVVDEIMKKYKDVGISDRSMIWNTDLIETLELEN
;
A
#
# COMPACT_ATOMS: atom_id res chain seq x y z
N ALA A 1 -17.62 10.63 -4.23
CA ALA A 1 -17.09 11.17 -5.50
C ALA A 1 -15.77 11.88 -5.22
N SER A 2 -14.72 11.65 -6.01
CA SER A 2 -13.43 12.34 -5.85
C SER A 2 -13.55 13.78 -6.35
N VAL A 3 -13.06 14.76 -5.58
CA VAL A 3 -13.04 16.18 -5.99
C VAL A 3 -12.08 16.47 -7.16
N HIS A 4 -11.28 15.48 -7.56
CA HIS A 4 -10.30 15.62 -8.64
C HIS A 4 -10.73 14.99 -9.96
N GLY A 5 -11.82 14.23 -10.00
CA GLY A 5 -12.19 13.47 -11.20
C GLY A 5 -11.01 12.63 -11.71
N ALA A 6 -10.72 12.69 -13.02
CA ALA A 6 -9.61 11.98 -13.65
C ALA A 6 -8.27 12.75 -13.63
N ASN A 7 -8.28 14.06 -13.36
CA ASN A 7 -7.10 14.93 -13.39
C ASN A 7 -7.17 15.95 -12.25
N ARG A 8 -6.21 15.89 -11.34
CA ARG A 8 -6.11 16.86 -10.25
C ARG A 8 -5.61 18.21 -10.77
N LEU A 9 -6.34 19.29 -10.46
CA LEU A 9 -5.92 20.65 -10.77
C LEU A 9 -4.62 21.03 -10.03
N GLY A 10 -3.73 21.72 -10.73
CA GLY A 10 -2.45 22.20 -10.20
C GLY A 10 -2.65 23.07 -8.96
N ALA A 11 -1.65 23.06 -8.07
CA ALA A 11 -1.63 23.79 -6.79
C ALA A 11 -2.71 23.42 -5.73
N ASN A 12 -3.67 22.55 -6.03
CA ASN A 12 -4.73 22.25 -5.06
C ASN A 12 -4.36 21.28 -3.93
N SER A 13 -3.24 20.54 -4.00
CA SER A 13 -2.97 19.44 -3.05
C SER A 13 -2.72 19.90 -1.64
N LEU A 14 -2.10 21.07 -1.47
CA LEU A 14 -1.92 21.64 -0.14
C LEU A 14 -3.26 22.14 0.41
N LEU A 15 -4.08 22.75 -0.44
CA LEU A 15 -5.43 23.18 -0.08
C LEU A 15 -6.30 21.97 0.30
N ASP A 16 -6.23 20.89 -0.47
CA ASP A 16 -6.96 19.64 -0.23
C ASP A 16 -6.61 19.08 1.16
N LEU A 17 -5.33 19.00 1.50
CA LEU A 17 -4.87 18.52 2.81
C LEU A 17 -5.44 19.36 3.95
N VAL A 18 -5.41 20.70 3.84
CA VAL A 18 -5.90 21.61 4.89
C VAL A 18 -7.42 21.55 5.01
N VAL A 19 -8.14 21.59 3.89
CA VAL A 19 -9.60 21.63 3.86
C VAL A 19 -10.18 20.29 4.31
N PHE A 20 -9.73 19.18 3.73
CA PHE A 20 -10.23 17.86 4.14
C PHE A 20 -9.74 17.46 5.53
N GLY A 21 -8.52 17.85 5.91
CA GLY A 21 -8.03 17.65 7.28
C GLY A 21 -8.92 18.36 8.31
N ARG A 22 -9.26 19.63 8.07
CA ARG A 22 -10.18 20.38 8.93
C ARG A 22 -11.57 19.76 8.94
N GLN A 23 -12.15 19.46 7.78
CA GLN A 23 -13.48 18.86 7.71
C GLN A 23 -13.53 17.51 8.43
N ALA A 24 -12.50 16.67 8.28
CA ALA A 24 -12.38 15.40 9.00
C ALA A 24 -12.28 15.62 10.52
N ALA A 25 -11.53 16.63 10.96
CA ALA A 25 -11.43 17.00 12.38
C ALA A 25 -12.77 17.49 12.94
N ASP A 26 -13.45 18.42 12.26
CA ASP A 26 -14.75 18.96 12.67
C ASP A 26 -15.81 17.84 12.75
N THR A 27 -15.86 16.97 11.73
CA THR A 27 -16.74 15.79 11.71
C THR A 27 -16.41 14.81 12.84
N THR A 28 -15.13 14.57 13.12
CA THR A 28 -14.69 13.70 14.22
C THR A 28 -15.10 14.29 15.57
N ALA A 29 -14.97 15.60 15.77
CA ALA A 29 -15.40 16.28 16.99
C ALA A 29 -16.93 16.28 17.17
N GLU A 30 -17.68 16.28 16.08
CA GLU A 30 -19.13 16.10 16.09
C GLU A 30 -19.54 14.68 16.49
N LEU A 31 -18.91 13.66 15.92
CA LEU A 31 -19.28 12.25 16.09
C LEU A 31 -18.69 11.60 17.36
N VAL A 32 -17.45 11.94 17.70
CA VAL A 32 -16.69 11.35 18.81
C VAL A 32 -16.64 12.36 19.96
N LYS A 33 -17.52 12.17 20.95
CA LYS A 33 -17.60 13.02 22.13
C LYS A 33 -16.65 12.56 23.24
N PRO A 34 -16.21 13.45 24.14
CA PRO A 34 -15.55 13.04 25.37
C PRO A 34 -16.36 11.97 26.10
N ASN A 35 -15.69 10.93 26.60
CA ASN A 35 -16.32 9.78 27.26
C ASN A 35 -17.25 8.94 26.36
N SER A 36 -17.10 9.02 25.03
CA SER A 36 -17.71 8.03 24.13
C SER A 36 -17.27 6.62 24.54
N ALA A 37 -18.20 5.67 24.51
CA ALA A 37 -17.90 4.29 24.86
C ALA A 37 -16.77 3.74 23.95
N PRO A 38 -15.81 2.97 24.50
CA PRO A 38 -14.78 2.36 23.69
C PRO A 38 -15.41 1.41 22.67
N VAL A 39 -14.88 1.41 21.46
CA VAL A 39 -15.25 0.42 20.45
C VAL A 39 -14.91 -0.96 21.00
N GLN A 40 -15.89 -1.86 21.04
CA GLN A 40 -15.62 -3.24 21.42
C GLN A 40 -14.84 -3.91 20.29
N LEU A 41 -13.58 -4.22 20.58
CA LEU A 41 -12.74 -4.99 19.68
C LEU A 41 -12.95 -6.48 19.95
N PRO A 42 -12.89 -7.33 18.92
CA PRO A 42 -12.85 -8.77 19.13
C PRO A 42 -11.57 -9.14 19.89
N ALA A 43 -11.61 -10.24 20.65
CA ALA A 43 -10.48 -10.66 21.50
C ALA A 43 -9.18 -10.89 20.71
N ASN A 44 -9.30 -11.25 19.44
CA ASN A 44 -8.19 -11.51 18.52
C ASN A 44 -7.83 -10.31 17.63
N ALA A 45 -8.26 -9.10 17.97
CA ALA A 45 -7.93 -7.90 17.22
C ALA A 45 -6.40 -7.74 17.08
N GLY A 46 -5.91 -7.67 15.85
CA GLY A 46 -4.48 -7.53 15.55
C GLY A 46 -3.69 -8.84 15.42
N GLU A 47 -4.23 -9.99 15.83
CA GLU A 47 -3.54 -11.29 15.69
C GLU A 47 -3.20 -11.60 14.22
N ALA A 48 -4.11 -11.30 13.29
CA ALA A 48 -3.86 -11.47 11.86
C ALA A 48 -2.70 -10.60 11.35
N THR A 49 -2.59 -9.37 11.87
CA THR A 49 -1.50 -8.45 11.51
C THR A 49 -0.17 -8.94 12.07
N LEU A 50 -0.14 -9.46 13.30
CA LEU A 50 1.05 -10.06 13.89
C LEU A 50 1.48 -11.31 13.14
N ALA A 51 0.53 -12.17 12.75
CA ALA A 51 0.81 -13.36 11.94
C ALA A 51 1.34 -13.00 10.55
N ARG A 52 0.80 -11.96 9.91
CA ARG A 52 1.30 -11.42 8.63
C ARG A 52 2.73 -10.91 8.76
N LEU A 53 3.00 -10.11 9.79
CA LEU A 53 4.34 -9.58 10.09
C LEU A 53 5.35 -10.72 10.30
N ASP A 54 4.99 -11.70 11.12
CA ASP A 54 5.88 -12.83 11.42
C ASP A 54 6.15 -13.70 10.19
N LYS A 55 5.13 -13.96 9.36
CA LYS A 55 5.28 -14.67 8.09
C LYS A 55 6.30 -14.00 7.17
N ILE A 56 6.20 -12.68 7.00
CA ILE A 56 7.12 -11.92 6.14
C ILE A 56 8.51 -11.85 6.76
N ARG A 57 8.60 -11.61 8.06
CA ARG A 57 9.88 -11.60 8.79
C ARG A 57 10.66 -12.90 8.63
N ASN A 58 9.97 -14.02 8.50
CA ASN A 58 10.57 -15.34 8.38
C ASN A 58 10.62 -15.88 6.94
N CYS A 59 10.24 -15.08 5.92
CA CYS A 59 10.33 -15.51 4.54
C CYS A 59 11.79 -15.70 4.10
N LYS A 60 12.02 -16.73 3.27
CA LYS A 60 13.35 -17.15 2.78
C LYS A 60 13.33 -17.42 1.28
N GLY A 61 12.43 -16.75 0.56
CA GLY A 61 12.33 -16.89 -0.87
C GLY A 61 13.60 -16.38 -1.58
N PRO A 62 13.86 -16.86 -2.80
CA PRO A 62 15.06 -16.49 -3.55
C PRO A 62 15.02 -15.05 -4.11
N ILE A 63 13.86 -14.40 -4.16
CA ILE A 63 13.69 -13.10 -4.82
C ILE A 63 13.87 -11.96 -3.79
N PRO A 64 14.82 -11.05 -3.99
CA PRO A 64 14.91 -9.85 -3.16
C PRO A 64 13.72 -8.91 -3.42
N THR A 65 13.17 -8.32 -2.36
CA THR A 65 12.05 -7.36 -2.43
C THR A 65 12.30 -6.23 -3.42
N ALA A 66 13.50 -5.66 -3.42
CA ALA A 66 13.88 -4.57 -4.34
C ALA A 66 13.81 -5.00 -5.81
N ALA A 67 14.17 -6.25 -6.13
CA ALA A 67 14.13 -6.76 -7.50
C ALA A 67 12.69 -6.90 -8.01
N LEU A 68 11.80 -7.48 -7.19
CA LEU A 68 10.40 -7.62 -7.56
C LEU A 68 9.68 -6.27 -7.66
N ARG A 69 9.97 -5.35 -6.73
CA ARG A 69 9.48 -3.96 -6.82
C ARG A 69 9.93 -3.29 -8.11
N ARG A 70 11.20 -3.45 -8.48
CA ARG A 70 11.74 -2.86 -9.70
C ARG A 70 11.04 -3.41 -10.93
N GLU A 71 10.79 -4.72 -10.98
CA GLU A 71 10.05 -5.37 -12.06
C GLU A 71 8.63 -4.78 -12.20
N LEU A 72 7.92 -4.59 -11.08
CA LEU A 72 6.60 -3.95 -11.05
C LEU A 72 6.66 -2.52 -11.60
N GLN A 73 7.59 -1.70 -11.11
CA GLN A 73 7.74 -0.30 -11.53
C GLN A 73 8.02 -0.17 -13.03
N VAL A 74 8.94 -1.00 -13.56
CA VAL A 74 9.26 -1.01 -15.00
C VAL A 74 8.05 -1.43 -15.82
N SER A 75 7.33 -2.46 -15.37
CA SER A 75 6.14 -2.97 -16.07
C SER A 75 5.02 -1.93 -16.11
N MET A 76 4.74 -1.27 -14.98
CA MET A 76 3.75 -0.19 -14.91
C MET A 76 4.13 0.97 -15.84
N GLN A 77 5.40 1.39 -15.85
CA GLN A 77 5.88 2.45 -16.73
C GLN A 77 5.77 2.07 -18.21
N LYS A 78 5.96 0.79 -18.55
CA LYS A 78 5.90 0.28 -19.92
C LYS A 78 4.47 0.16 -20.45
N TYR A 79 3.58 -0.40 -19.65
CA TYR A 79 2.23 -0.79 -20.11
C TYR A 79 1.12 0.19 -19.72
N ALA A 80 1.32 1.02 -18.68
CA ALA A 80 0.38 2.06 -18.26
C ALA A 80 0.98 3.50 -18.24
N PRO A 81 1.74 3.93 -19.27
CA PRO A 81 2.28 5.30 -19.32
C PRO A 81 1.17 6.34 -19.59
N VAL A 82 1.55 7.59 -19.88
CA VAL A 82 0.60 8.68 -20.18
C VAL A 82 -0.28 8.36 -21.40
N TYR A 83 0.33 7.87 -22.48
CA TYR A 83 -0.39 7.42 -23.67
C TYR A 83 -0.69 5.93 -23.57
N ARG A 84 -1.96 5.56 -23.69
CA ARG A 84 -2.41 4.18 -23.45
C ARG A 84 -3.24 3.70 -24.61
N ASN A 85 -3.12 2.41 -24.91
CA ASN A 85 -4.01 1.70 -25.81
C ASN A 85 -4.52 0.43 -25.12
N SER A 86 -5.59 -0.14 -25.66
CA SER A 86 -6.25 -1.30 -25.04
C SER A 86 -5.37 -2.55 -25.01
N GLU A 87 -4.48 -2.72 -26.00
CA GLU A 87 -3.65 -3.91 -26.14
C GLU A 87 -2.54 -3.94 -25.08
N ASP A 88 -1.84 -2.82 -24.90
CA ASP A 88 -0.77 -2.69 -23.91
C ASP A 88 -1.31 -2.77 -22.49
N LEU A 89 -2.49 -2.19 -22.21
CA LEU A 89 -3.13 -2.32 -20.90
C LEU A 89 -3.55 -3.77 -20.60
N ALA A 90 -4.08 -4.49 -21.59
CA ALA A 90 -4.43 -5.89 -21.43
C ALA A 90 -3.19 -6.76 -21.16
N LYS A 91 -2.09 -6.53 -21.87
CA LYS A 91 -0.80 -7.18 -21.61
C LYS A 91 -0.25 -6.82 -20.24
N GLY A 92 -0.29 -5.53 -19.88
CA GLY A 92 0.18 -5.00 -18.60
C GLY A 92 -0.52 -5.66 -17.42
N LYS A 93 -1.84 -5.84 -17.51
CA LYS A 93 -2.62 -6.55 -16.49
C LYS A 93 -2.07 -7.96 -16.24
N VAL A 94 -1.88 -8.74 -17.31
CA VAL A 94 -1.36 -10.12 -17.20
C VAL A 94 0.05 -10.12 -16.59
N VAL A 95 0.92 -9.20 -17.01
CA VAL A 95 2.29 -9.09 -16.48
C VAL A 95 2.26 -8.74 -14.98
N VAL A 96 1.42 -7.78 -14.56
CA VAL A 96 1.29 -7.40 -13.15
C VAL A 96 0.73 -8.58 -12.33
N ASP A 97 -0.26 -9.30 -12.84
CA ASP A 97 -0.82 -10.50 -12.17
C ASP A 97 0.27 -11.57 -11.96
N GLU A 98 1.16 -11.78 -12.93
CA GLU A 98 2.30 -12.70 -12.78
C GLU A 98 3.35 -12.20 -11.78
N ILE A 99 3.64 -10.90 -11.77
CA ILE A 99 4.54 -10.29 -10.77
C ILE A 99 3.99 -10.47 -9.36
N MET A 100 2.68 -10.25 -9.17
CA MET A 100 2.03 -10.46 -7.88
C MET A 100 2.14 -11.92 -7.42
N LYS A 101 2.03 -12.90 -8.32
CA LYS A 101 2.21 -14.32 -7.97
C LYS A 101 3.63 -14.64 -7.50
N LYS A 102 4.64 -13.95 -8.01
CA LYS A 102 6.05 -14.10 -7.58
C LYS A 102 6.30 -13.59 -6.16
N TYR A 103 5.40 -12.77 -5.59
CA TYR A 103 5.56 -12.24 -4.23
C TYR A 103 5.74 -13.34 -3.18
N LYS A 104 5.12 -14.51 -3.37
CA LYS A 104 5.28 -15.68 -2.47
C LYS A 104 6.74 -16.16 -2.35
N ASP A 105 7.56 -15.88 -3.35
CA ASP A 105 8.96 -16.28 -3.46
C ASP A 105 9.91 -15.15 -3.03
N VAL A 106 9.39 -14.08 -2.40
CA VAL A 106 10.20 -13.01 -1.81
C VAL A 106 10.88 -13.51 -0.54
N GLY A 107 12.14 -13.11 -0.36
CA GLY A 107 12.92 -13.32 0.85
C GLY A 107 13.54 -12.02 1.34
N ILE A 108 13.50 -11.80 2.65
CA ILE A 108 14.26 -10.73 3.29
C ILE A 108 15.63 -11.22 3.74
N SER A 109 16.62 -10.33 3.71
CA SER A 109 18.00 -10.60 4.08
C SER A 109 18.31 -10.11 5.50
N ASP A 110 17.81 -8.93 5.87
CA ASP A 110 17.99 -8.38 7.21
C ASP A 110 17.04 -9.06 8.21
N ARG A 111 17.61 -9.61 9.28
CA ARG A 111 16.88 -10.25 10.39
C ARG A 111 16.88 -9.42 11.68
N SER A 112 17.46 -8.23 11.64
CA SER A 112 17.45 -7.29 12.75
C SER A 112 16.01 -6.83 13.04
N MET A 113 15.77 -6.44 14.30
CA MET A 113 14.49 -5.85 14.72
C MET A 113 14.57 -4.33 14.86
N ILE A 114 15.72 -3.75 14.54
CA ILE A 114 16.02 -2.34 14.76
C ILE A 114 16.17 -1.71 13.39
N TRP A 115 15.26 -0.81 13.01
CA TRP A 115 15.33 -0.09 11.73
C TRP A 115 15.46 -1.00 10.49
N ASN A 116 14.75 -2.13 10.49
CA ASN A 116 14.77 -3.09 9.39
C ASN A 116 13.92 -2.58 8.21
N THR A 117 14.57 -1.84 7.31
CA THR A 117 13.93 -1.31 6.10
C THR A 117 13.53 -2.43 5.13
N ASP A 118 14.28 -3.53 5.05
CA ASP A 118 13.97 -4.68 4.20
C ASP A 118 12.58 -5.26 4.55
N LEU A 119 12.29 -5.41 5.84
CA LEU A 119 10.99 -5.85 6.35
C LEU A 119 9.86 -4.87 6.03
N ILE A 120 10.06 -3.57 6.29
CA ILE A 120 9.05 -2.53 6.03
C ILE A 120 8.73 -2.48 4.55
N GLU A 121 9.76 -2.42 3.71
CA GLU A 121 9.61 -2.39 2.26
C GLU A 121 8.89 -3.64 1.74
N THR A 122 9.15 -4.81 2.33
CA THR A 122 8.49 -6.06 1.94
C THR A 122 7.01 -6.06 2.31
N LEU A 123 6.65 -5.51 3.47
CA LEU A 123 5.26 -5.31 3.88
C LEU A 123 4.54 -4.35 2.94
N GLU A 124 5.18 -3.24 2.59
CA GLU A 124 4.61 -2.25 1.66
C GLU A 124 4.45 -2.78 0.24
N LEU A 125 5.31 -3.69 -0.21
CA LEU A 125 5.19 -4.32 -1.52
C LEU A 125 4.01 -5.31 -1.61
N GLU A 126 3.55 -5.86 -0.50
CA GLU A 126 2.39 -6.78 -0.48
C GLU A 126 1.04 -6.06 -0.59
N ASN A 127 0.98 -4.79 -0.18
CA ASN A 127 -0.24 -3.98 -0.12
C ASN A 127 -0.84 -3.75 -1.51
#